data_AF-A0A6P6DV65-F1
#
_entry.id   AF-A0A6P6DV65-F1
#
_cell.length_a   1.000
_cell.length_b   1.000
_cell.length_c   1.000
_cell.angle_alpha   90.00
_cell.angle_beta   90.00
_cell.angle_gamma   90.00
#
_symmetry.space_group_name_H-M   'P 1'
#
loop_
_entity.id
_entity.type
_entity.pdbx_description
1 polymer ?
#
loop_
_entity_poly.entity_id
_entity_poly.type
_entity_poly.pdbx_seq_one_letter_code
_entity_poly.pdbx_strand_id
1 'polypeptide(L)'
;MPSIWPSSAASAPVARHVPSTQQPAAAPTALGPTLLPLAPGSLRFPVPGLAPRLLSCHPVLTLHLVLALIPDTILPAVGRLLIEFTSPMPLERVQRENPGVLLGGRYTPPDCTPAQTVAVIIPFRHREHHLRYWLHYLHPILRRQRLRYGIYVINQHGEDTFNRAKLLNVGFLEALKEDAAYDCFIFSDVDLVPMDDRNLYRCGDQPRHFAIAMDKFGFRLPYAGYFGGVSGLSKTQFLRINGFPNEYWGWGGEDDDIFNRISLTGMKISRPDIRIGRYRMIKHDRDKHNEPNPQRFTKIQNTKLTMKRDGIGSVRYQVLEVSRQPLFTNITVDIGRPPSWPPRG
;
A
#
# COMPACT_ATOMS: atom_id res chain seq x y z
N MET A 1 -13.57 -2.52 -30.89
CA MET A 1 -12.44 -1.63 -31.21
C MET A 1 -11.15 -2.38 -30.93
N PRO A 2 -10.19 -2.42 -31.87
CA PRO A 2 -9.37 -3.59 -32.10
C PRO A 2 -8.20 -3.73 -31.13
N SER A 3 -7.95 -4.98 -30.78
CA SER A 3 -6.84 -5.55 -30.01
C SER A 3 -5.52 -5.42 -30.75
N ILE A 4 -4.51 -4.84 -30.11
CA ILE A 4 -3.13 -4.80 -30.61
C ILE A 4 -2.19 -5.20 -29.47
N TRP A 5 -1.61 -6.40 -29.54
CA TRP A 5 -0.32 -6.73 -28.92
C TRP A 5 0.33 -7.86 -29.75
N PRO A 6 1.57 -7.70 -30.22
CA PRO A 6 2.33 -8.78 -30.83
C PRO A 6 3.15 -9.55 -29.78
N SER A 7 3.15 -10.87 -29.92
CA SER A 7 4.06 -11.82 -29.29
C SER A 7 5.36 -11.94 -30.11
N SER A 8 6.53 -11.94 -29.47
CA SER A 8 7.68 -12.78 -29.88
C SER A 8 8.92 -12.58 -29.00
N ALA A 9 9.72 -13.65 -28.94
CA ALA A 9 11.17 -13.80 -28.66
C ALA A 9 11.42 -14.82 -27.54
N ALA A 10 11.64 -16.10 -27.87
CA ALA A 10 12.86 -16.70 -28.44
C ALA A 10 13.98 -16.90 -27.39
N SER A 11 14.34 -18.16 -27.23
CA SER A 11 15.21 -18.77 -26.23
C SER A 11 16.57 -19.17 -26.81
N ALA A 12 17.59 -19.24 -25.94
CA ALA A 12 18.82 -20.07 -25.95
C ALA A 12 20.09 -19.26 -25.54
N PRO A 13 21.20 -19.89 -25.11
CA PRO A 13 21.30 -21.05 -24.21
C PRO A 13 22.34 -20.85 -23.06
N VAL A 14 22.37 -21.87 -22.22
CA VAL A 14 23.17 -22.11 -21.01
C VAL A 14 24.67 -22.25 -21.29
N ALA A 15 25.51 -21.67 -20.42
CA ALA A 15 26.92 -22.03 -20.28
C ALA A 15 27.20 -22.52 -18.85
N ARG A 16 27.77 -23.73 -18.75
CA ARG A 16 28.23 -24.41 -17.53
C ARG A 16 29.64 -23.94 -17.16
N HIS A 17 29.91 -23.72 -15.88
CA HIS A 17 31.26 -23.85 -15.32
C HIS A 17 31.24 -24.59 -13.98
N VAL A 18 32.22 -25.48 -13.84
CA VAL A 18 32.47 -26.51 -12.81
C VAL A 18 33.58 -25.99 -11.88
N PRO A 19 33.68 -26.46 -10.61
CA PRO A 19 34.25 -25.70 -9.49
C PRO A 19 35.72 -26.04 -9.19
N SER A 20 36.38 -25.19 -8.40
CA SER A 20 37.68 -25.48 -7.76
C SER A 20 37.67 -25.22 -6.24
N THR A 21 37.77 -26.34 -5.52
CA THR A 21 38.46 -26.68 -4.25
C THR A 21 39.06 -25.60 -3.31
N GLN A 22 38.58 -25.63 -2.05
CA GLN A 22 39.26 -25.78 -0.71
C GLN A 22 40.58 -25.01 -0.41
N GLN A 23 40.62 -24.05 0.54
CA GLN A 23 40.87 -24.09 2.03
C GLN A 23 42.36 -23.89 2.44
N PRO A 24 42.74 -23.54 3.70
CA PRO A 24 42.28 -22.46 4.61
C PRO A 24 43.48 -21.76 5.36
N ALA A 25 43.17 -20.99 6.43
CA ALA A 25 44.05 -20.39 7.46
C ALA A 25 44.58 -18.95 7.15
N ALA A 26 44.76 -18.01 8.08
CA ALA A 26 44.82 -18.08 9.54
C ALA A 26 44.26 -16.79 10.18
N ALA A 27 43.83 -16.91 11.44
CA ALA A 27 43.36 -15.83 12.30
C ALA A 27 44.52 -14.98 12.85
N PRO A 28 44.30 -13.69 13.16
CA PRO A 28 45.07 -12.98 14.17
C PRO A 28 44.27 -12.83 15.46
N THR A 29 45.01 -13.08 16.52
CA THR A 29 44.70 -13.09 17.94
C THR A 29 44.21 -11.74 18.46
N ALA A 30 43.28 -11.84 19.41
CA ALA A 30 42.75 -10.75 20.20
C ALA A 30 43.81 -10.17 21.18
N LEU A 31 43.82 -8.85 21.30
CA LEU A 31 44.33 -8.12 22.46
C LEU A 31 43.30 -7.06 22.82
N GLY A 32 42.59 -7.29 23.92
CA GLY A 32 41.66 -6.31 24.50
C GLY A 32 42.40 -5.28 25.36
N PRO A 33 41.78 -4.12 25.62
CA PRO A 33 42.12 -3.32 26.78
C PRO A 33 41.05 -3.48 27.87
N THR A 34 41.59 -3.72 29.04
CA THR A 34 41.07 -3.79 30.39
C THR A 34 40.08 -2.66 30.73
N LEU A 35 38.94 -3.03 31.29
CA LEU A 35 37.99 -2.16 32.00
C LEU A 35 38.54 -1.84 33.41
N LEU A 36 38.47 -0.57 33.81
CA LEU A 36 38.54 -0.13 35.21
C LEU A 36 37.28 0.70 35.56
N PRO A 37 36.77 0.64 36.81
CA PRO A 37 35.38 0.97 37.12
C PRO A 37 35.13 2.40 37.63
N LEU A 38 33.85 2.76 37.47
CA LEU A 38 33.03 3.88 37.94
C LEU A 38 33.44 4.64 39.21
N ALA A 39 33.28 5.98 39.16
CA ALA A 39 33.03 6.84 40.31
C ALA A 39 31.55 7.28 40.34
N PRO A 40 30.91 7.45 41.52
CA PRO A 40 29.48 7.72 41.64
C PRO A 40 29.19 9.22 41.51
N GLY A 41 28.57 9.62 40.39
CA GLY A 41 28.02 10.96 40.20
C GLY A 41 26.52 10.98 40.49
N SER A 42 26.16 11.64 41.59
CA SER A 42 24.83 12.08 42.03
C SER A 42 23.66 11.96 41.04
N LEU A 43 22.66 11.18 41.44
CA LEU A 43 21.28 11.23 40.94
C LEU A 43 20.72 12.66 41.03
N ARG A 44 20.44 13.29 39.88
CA ARG A 44 19.50 14.40 39.79
C ARG A 44 18.20 13.87 39.20
N PHE A 45 17.17 13.78 40.04
CA PHE A 45 15.79 13.55 39.59
C PHE A 45 15.36 14.72 38.69
N PRO A 46 14.83 14.48 37.48
CA PRO A 46 14.13 15.52 36.75
C PRO A 46 12.75 15.72 37.38
N VAL A 47 12.50 16.97 37.75
CA VAL A 47 11.17 17.55 38.04
C VAL A 47 10.16 17.10 36.96
N PRO A 48 8.89 16.78 37.29
CA PRO A 48 7.87 16.51 36.28
C PRO A 48 7.51 17.83 35.57
N GLY A 49 8.29 18.17 34.55
CA GLY A 49 8.05 19.30 33.66
C GLY A 49 7.38 18.81 32.37
N LEU A 50 6.30 19.50 31.99
CA LEU A 50 5.61 19.49 30.69
C LEU A 50 6.21 18.55 29.63
N ALA A 51 5.42 17.56 29.20
CA ALA A 51 5.71 16.83 27.97
C ALA A 51 6.01 17.85 26.83
N PRO A 52 7.13 17.71 26.10
CA PRO A 52 7.45 18.63 25.02
C PRO A 52 6.30 18.59 24.01
N ARG A 53 5.68 19.74 23.74
CA ARG A 53 4.69 19.86 22.66
C ARG A 53 5.41 19.57 21.35
N LEU A 54 5.25 18.36 20.82
CA LEU A 54 5.75 18.00 19.51
C LEU A 54 5.10 18.93 18.48
N LEU A 55 5.92 19.52 17.62
CA LEU A 55 5.46 20.34 16.50
C LEU A 55 4.67 19.45 15.51
N SER A 56 3.66 20.01 14.86
CA SER A 56 2.93 19.31 13.80
C SER A 56 3.89 18.97 12.65
N CYS A 57 3.76 17.77 12.07
CA CYS A 57 4.59 17.35 10.92
C CYS A 57 4.41 18.24 9.67
N HIS A 58 3.36 19.07 9.67
CA HIS A 58 3.14 20.18 8.74
C HIS A 58 2.97 21.48 9.53
N PRO A 59 3.56 22.62 9.15
CA PRO A 59 3.34 23.87 9.88
C PRO A 59 1.84 24.24 9.83
N VAL A 60 1.17 24.23 10.99
CA VAL A 60 -0.22 24.70 11.11
C VAL A 60 -0.19 26.21 11.27
N LEU A 61 -0.93 26.90 10.41
CA LEU A 61 -1.11 28.35 10.42
C LEU A 61 -1.88 28.77 11.69
N THR A 62 -1.19 29.15 12.77
CA THR A 62 -1.84 29.88 13.88
C THR A 62 -1.95 31.35 13.51
N LEU A 63 -3.21 31.80 13.43
CA LEU A 63 -3.63 33.17 13.17
C LEU A 63 -2.95 34.15 14.15
N HIS A 64 -1.99 34.93 13.65
CA HIS A 64 -1.52 36.27 14.07
C HIS A 64 -0.04 36.48 13.67
N LEU A 65 0.27 36.34 12.38
CA LEU A 65 1.35 37.12 11.76
C LEU A 65 1.23 36.96 10.24
N VAL A 66 1.24 38.08 9.51
CA VAL A 66 1.39 38.09 8.05
C VAL A 66 2.81 37.61 7.75
N LEU A 67 2.98 36.31 7.56
CA LEU A 67 4.21 35.70 7.09
C LEU A 67 3.88 34.80 5.90
N ALA A 68 4.65 34.97 4.84
CA ALA A 68 4.47 34.39 3.52
C ALA A 68 4.08 32.90 3.52
N LEU A 69 3.30 32.49 2.52
CA LEU A 69 3.00 31.09 2.17
C LEU A 69 4.30 30.27 2.15
N ILE A 70 4.55 29.46 3.19
CA ILE A 70 5.58 28.43 3.16
C ILE A 70 4.94 27.21 2.48
N PRO A 71 5.45 26.72 1.34
CA PRO A 71 4.86 25.54 0.69
C PRO A 71 4.98 24.30 1.60
N ASP A 72 4.31 23.21 1.22
CA ASP A 72 4.48 21.83 1.76
C ASP A 72 5.95 21.29 1.73
N THR A 73 6.97 22.16 1.60
CA THR A 73 8.38 21.93 1.26
C THR A 73 9.32 21.62 2.43
N ILE A 74 8.88 20.96 3.50
CA ILE A 74 9.83 20.33 4.45
C ILE A 74 9.43 18.89 4.76
N LEU A 75 8.99 18.15 3.74
CA LEU A 75 9.11 16.70 3.76
C LEU A 75 10.52 16.34 3.27
N PRO A 76 11.25 15.41 3.93
CA PRO A 76 12.55 14.92 3.47
C PRO A 76 12.41 14.02 2.23
N ALA A 77 11.66 14.47 1.22
CA ALA A 77 11.45 13.79 -0.04
C ALA A 77 12.73 13.88 -0.88
N VAL A 78 13.18 12.73 -1.41
CA VAL A 78 14.33 12.65 -2.31
C VAL A 78 13.90 12.95 -3.76
N GLY A 79 12.61 12.84 -4.06
CA GLY A 79 12.04 12.97 -5.38
C GLY A 79 12.01 11.63 -6.11
N ARG A 80 12.58 11.60 -7.32
CA ARG A 80 12.55 10.41 -8.18
C ARG A 80 13.39 9.27 -7.62
N LEU A 81 12.87 8.07 -7.73
CA LEU A 81 13.48 6.84 -7.25
C LEU A 81 13.74 5.88 -8.42
N LEU A 82 14.89 5.22 -8.40
CA LEU A 82 15.16 4.08 -9.27
C LEU A 82 14.53 2.83 -8.64
N ILE A 83 13.53 2.28 -9.30
CA ILE A 83 12.80 1.09 -8.86
C ILE A 83 13.22 -0.09 -9.72
N GLU A 84 13.75 -1.16 -9.16
CA GLU A 84 14.24 -2.35 -9.87
C GLU A 84 13.81 -3.64 -9.18
N PHE A 85 13.59 -4.69 -9.96
CA PHE A 85 13.05 -5.97 -9.47
C PHE A 85 13.95 -7.16 -9.81
N THR A 86 15.26 -6.92 -9.81
CA THR A 86 16.27 -7.88 -10.31
C THR A 86 16.95 -8.70 -9.21
N SER A 87 16.92 -8.23 -7.96
CA SER A 87 17.68 -8.85 -6.86
C SER A 87 16.75 -9.44 -5.79
N PRO A 88 17.03 -10.64 -5.26
CA PRO A 88 16.21 -11.24 -4.20
C PRO A 88 16.06 -10.29 -3.01
N MET A 89 14.82 -10.08 -2.55
CA MET A 89 14.50 -9.24 -1.41
C MET A 89 14.06 -10.09 -0.21
N PRO A 90 14.97 -10.54 0.67
CA PRO A 90 14.61 -11.24 1.91
C PRO A 90 13.99 -10.25 2.92
N LEU A 91 12.99 -10.70 3.69
CA LEU A 91 12.28 -9.85 4.65
C LEU A 91 13.20 -9.35 5.77
N GLU A 92 14.19 -10.16 6.17
CA GLU A 92 15.16 -9.84 7.20
C GLU A 92 16.04 -8.64 6.80
N ARG A 93 16.33 -8.51 5.50
CA ARG A 93 17.02 -7.34 4.96
C ARG A 93 16.12 -6.10 5.05
N VAL A 94 14.88 -6.21 4.58
CA VAL A 94 13.91 -5.10 4.62
C VAL A 94 13.67 -4.61 6.04
N GLN A 95 13.59 -5.53 7.01
CA GLN A 95 13.43 -5.20 8.42
C GLN A 95 14.64 -4.44 8.97
N ARG A 96 15.87 -4.91 8.66
CA ARG A 96 17.10 -4.24 9.09
C ARG A 96 17.25 -2.83 8.52
N GLU A 97 16.81 -2.62 7.29
CA GLU A 97 16.79 -1.31 6.63
C GLU A 97 15.71 -0.37 7.20
N ASN A 98 14.76 -0.90 7.98
CA ASN A 98 13.63 -0.16 8.55
C ASN A 98 13.48 -0.33 10.07
N PRO A 99 14.50 0.02 10.88
CA PRO A 99 14.49 -0.22 12.33
C PRO A 99 13.43 0.57 13.11
N GLY A 100 12.87 1.64 12.51
CA GLY A 100 11.79 2.41 13.12
C GLY A 100 10.39 1.81 12.92
N VAL A 101 10.25 0.77 12.10
CA VAL A 101 8.96 0.09 11.87
C VAL A 101 8.75 -0.92 13.00
N LEU A 102 7.62 -0.77 13.69
CA LEU A 102 7.19 -1.59 14.81
C LEU A 102 6.36 -2.78 14.32
N LEU A 103 6.19 -3.77 15.21
CA LEU A 103 5.38 -4.96 14.99
C LEU A 103 4.00 -4.63 14.39
N GLY A 104 3.57 -5.41 13.41
CA GLY A 104 2.38 -5.18 12.61
C GLY A 104 2.58 -4.18 11.47
N GLY A 105 3.83 -3.78 11.17
CA GLY A 105 4.13 -2.80 10.12
C GLY A 105 3.71 -1.38 10.48
N ARG A 106 3.77 -1.04 11.76
CA ARG A 106 3.34 0.26 12.29
C ARG A 106 4.50 1.24 12.33
N TYR A 107 4.23 2.50 12.04
CA TYR A 107 5.22 3.57 12.20
C TYR A 107 4.54 4.85 12.66
N THR A 108 5.20 5.59 13.55
CA THR A 108 4.86 6.96 13.92
C THR A 108 6.17 7.74 13.97
N PRO A 109 6.27 8.92 13.32
CA PRO A 109 7.45 9.77 13.45
C PRO A 109 7.69 10.14 14.92
N PRO A 110 8.92 9.99 15.44
CA PRO A 110 9.21 10.26 16.85
C PRO A 110 9.29 11.75 17.18
N ASP A 111 9.45 12.60 16.16
CA ASP A 111 9.84 14.00 16.28
C ASP A 111 8.74 15.00 15.86
N CYS A 112 7.55 14.50 15.50
CA CYS A 112 6.39 15.34 15.18
C CYS A 112 5.07 14.58 15.33
N THR A 113 3.96 15.31 15.38
CA THR A 113 2.61 14.72 15.35
C THR A 113 2.02 14.77 13.93
N PRO A 114 1.73 13.62 13.28
CA PRO A 114 1.14 13.60 11.95
C PRO A 114 -0.30 14.08 11.94
N ALA A 115 -0.70 14.79 10.88
CA ALA A 115 -2.06 15.29 10.71
C ALA A 115 -3.09 14.21 10.37
N GLN A 116 -2.65 13.06 9.86
CA GLN A 116 -3.49 11.94 9.47
C GLN A 116 -2.87 10.62 9.92
N THR A 117 -3.74 9.64 10.20
CA THR A 117 -3.37 8.26 10.51
C THR A 117 -3.80 7.39 9.33
N VAL A 118 -2.82 6.77 8.66
CA VAL A 118 -3.01 6.14 7.35
C VAL A 118 -2.98 4.62 7.42
N ALA A 119 -4.07 3.96 7.04
CA ALA A 119 -4.10 2.51 6.82
C ALA A 119 -3.79 2.22 5.36
N VAL A 120 -2.71 1.47 5.08
CA VAL A 120 -2.42 0.97 3.73
C VAL A 120 -2.94 -0.45 3.63
N ILE A 121 -3.92 -0.68 2.76
CA ILE A 121 -4.64 -1.93 2.57
C ILE A 121 -4.21 -2.54 1.24
N ILE A 122 -3.73 -3.78 1.31
CA ILE A 122 -3.20 -4.54 0.17
C ILE A 122 -4.05 -5.81 0.01
N PRO A 123 -4.84 -5.95 -1.06
CA PRO A 123 -5.55 -7.19 -1.35
C PRO A 123 -4.54 -8.22 -1.86
N PHE A 124 -4.60 -9.45 -1.35
CA PHE A 124 -3.47 -10.37 -1.49
C PHE A 124 -3.89 -11.84 -1.62
N ARG A 125 -3.14 -12.59 -2.43
CA ARG A 125 -3.09 -14.07 -2.44
C ARG A 125 -1.86 -14.53 -3.25
N HIS A 126 -1.00 -15.38 -2.70
CA HIS A 126 0.14 -16.02 -3.39
C HIS A 126 1.11 -15.05 -4.10
N ARG A 127 1.38 -13.90 -3.48
CA ARG A 127 2.23 -12.82 -4.05
C ARG A 127 3.38 -12.42 -3.14
N GLU A 128 3.93 -13.35 -2.37
CA GLU A 128 4.92 -13.10 -1.32
C GLU A 128 6.18 -12.41 -1.88
N HIS A 129 6.62 -12.81 -3.08
CA HIS A 129 7.73 -12.17 -3.77
C HIS A 129 7.46 -10.69 -4.10
N HIS A 130 6.24 -10.36 -4.52
CA HIS A 130 5.84 -8.99 -4.83
C HIS A 130 5.76 -8.15 -3.56
N LEU A 131 5.16 -8.72 -2.50
CA LEU A 131 5.04 -8.05 -1.20
C LEU A 131 6.41 -7.67 -0.63
N ARG A 132 7.43 -8.51 -0.78
CA ARG A 132 8.79 -8.20 -0.31
C ARG A 132 9.37 -6.94 -0.99
N TYR A 133 9.21 -6.82 -2.31
CA TYR A 133 9.60 -5.59 -3.02
C TYR A 133 8.76 -4.39 -2.61
N TRP A 134 7.45 -4.58 -2.50
CA TRP A 134 6.54 -3.53 -2.08
C TRP A 134 6.95 -2.97 -0.70
N LEU A 135 7.20 -3.83 0.28
CA LEU A 135 7.65 -3.44 1.62
C LEU A 135 9.03 -2.75 1.58
N HIS A 136 9.97 -3.29 0.79
CA HIS A 136 11.30 -2.71 0.61
C HIS A 136 11.23 -1.24 0.15
N TYR A 137 10.39 -0.95 -0.84
CA TYR A 137 10.28 0.41 -1.38
C TYR A 137 9.36 1.31 -0.55
N LEU A 138 8.21 0.83 -0.09
CA LEU A 138 7.19 1.69 0.50
C LEU A 138 7.50 2.07 1.95
N HIS A 139 8.10 1.21 2.78
CA HIS A 139 8.42 1.62 4.16
C HIS A 139 9.31 2.87 4.22
N PRO A 140 10.44 2.95 3.49
CA PRO A 140 11.25 4.17 3.45
C PRO A 140 10.49 5.39 2.91
N ILE A 141 9.67 5.22 1.88
CA ILE A 141 8.87 6.30 1.28
C ILE A 141 7.88 6.87 2.31
N LEU A 142 7.05 6.01 2.93
CA LEU A 142 6.03 6.41 3.89
C LEU A 142 6.66 7.07 5.14
N ARG A 143 7.84 6.59 5.57
CA ARG A 143 8.60 7.21 6.67
C ARG A 143 9.10 8.61 6.30
N ARG A 144 9.66 8.80 5.10
CA ARG A 144 10.07 10.13 4.60
C ARG A 144 8.89 11.08 4.44
N GLN A 145 7.71 10.56 4.17
CA GLN A 145 6.47 11.34 4.13
C GLN A 145 5.92 11.70 5.52
N ARG A 146 6.59 11.29 6.61
CA ARG A 146 6.24 11.59 8.00
C ARG A 146 4.80 11.19 8.37
N LEU A 147 4.34 10.06 7.84
CA LEU A 147 3.00 9.53 8.11
C LEU A 147 3.01 8.71 9.41
N ARG A 148 1.95 8.80 10.22
CA ARG A 148 1.58 7.71 11.12
C ARG A 148 0.83 6.67 10.29
N TYR A 149 1.34 5.46 10.15
CA TYR A 149 0.73 4.46 9.29
C TYR A 149 0.76 3.04 9.85
N GLY A 150 -0.07 2.18 9.27
CA GLY A 150 0.05 0.72 9.37
C GLY A 150 -0.24 0.05 8.04
N ILE A 151 0.34 -1.14 7.84
CA ILE A 151 0.25 -1.89 6.59
C ILE A 151 -0.52 -3.18 6.83
N TYR A 152 -1.60 -3.36 6.08
CA TYR A 152 -2.54 -4.47 6.19
C TYR A 152 -2.57 -5.27 4.90
N VAL A 153 -2.08 -6.50 4.95
CA VAL A 153 -2.17 -7.46 3.87
C VAL A 153 -3.41 -8.31 4.11
N ILE A 154 -4.41 -8.16 3.26
CA ILE A 154 -5.69 -8.87 3.36
C ILE A 154 -5.62 -10.09 2.46
N ASN A 155 -5.28 -11.22 3.05
CA ASN A 155 -5.02 -12.47 2.37
C ASN A 155 -6.31 -13.26 2.16
N GLN A 156 -6.69 -13.50 0.90
CA GLN A 156 -7.84 -14.34 0.58
C GLN A 156 -7.51 -15.81 0.81
N HIS A 157 -8.24 -16.47 1.70
CA HIS A 157 -8.13 -17.91 1.91
C HIS A 157 -8.70 -18.70 0.74
N GLY A 158 -8.08 -19.85 0.45
CA GLY A 158 -8.51 -20.77 -0.59
C GLY A 158 -8.19 -20.33 -2.03
N GLU A 159 -8.58 -21.18 -2.98
CA GLU A 159 -8.26 -21.04 -4.42
C GLU A 159 -9.45 -20.58 -5.28
N ASP A 160 -10.57 -20.22 -4.67
CA ASP A 160 -11.74 -19.69 -5.38
C ASP A 160 -11.41 -18.36 -6.10
N THR A 161 -12.29 -17.87 -6.98
CA THR A 161 -12.01 -16.65 -7.75
C THR A 161 -11.60 -15.47 -6.86
N PHE A 162 -10.55 -14.76 -7.25
CA PHE A 162 -10.06 -13.60 -6.48
C PHE A 162 -11.09 -12.46 -6.50
N ASN A 163 -11.27 -11.77 -5.37
CA ASN A 163 -12.17 -10.62 -5.28
C ASN A 163 -11.48 -9.43 -4.60
N ARG A 164 -10.82 -8.63 -5.43
CA ARG A 164 -10.03 -7.46 -5.02
C ARG A 164 -10.86 -6.49 -4.19
N ALA A 165 -11.96 -5.96 -4.72
CA ALA A 165 -12.76 -4.93 -4.05
C ALA A 165 -13.34 -5.38 -2.70
N LYS A 166 -13.76 -6.65 -2.61
CA LYS A 166 -14.26 -7.22 -1.35
C LYS A 166 -13.16 -7.30 -0.27
N LEU A 167 -11.93 -7.69 -0.63
CA LEU A 167 -10.80 -7.70 0.31
C LEU A 167 -10.45 -6.28 0.79
N LEU A 168 -10.57 -5.27 -0.08
CA LEU A 168 -10.36 -3.87 0.31
C LEU A 168 -11.40 -3.39 1.33
N ASN A 169 -12.67 -3.78 1.19
CA ASN A 169 -13.71 -3.53 2.20
C ASN A 169 -13.37 -4.19 3.54
N VAL A 170 -12.93 -5.46 3.51
CA VAL A 170 -12.50 -6.18 4.71
C VAL A 170 -11.33 -5.46 5.38
N GLY A 171 -10.32 -5.04 4.62
CA GLY A 171 -9.18 -4.31 5.16
C GLY A 171 -9.55 -2.98 5.81
N PHE A 172 -10.54 -2.26 5.26
CA PHE A 172 -11.06 -1.04 5.88
C PHE A 172 -11.66 -1.33 7.26
N LEU A 173 -12.49 -2.36 7.36
CA LEU A 173 -13.16 -2.75 8.61
C LEU A 173 -12.17 -3.26 9.65
N GLU A 174 -11.24 -4.13 9.26
CA GLU A 174 -10.28 -4.71 10.20
C GLU A 174 -9.20 -3.72 10.64
N ALA A 175 -8.73 -2.83 9.76
CA ALA A 175 -7.81 -1.76 10.17
C ALA A 175 -8.43 -0.86 11.25
N LEU A 176 -9.72 -0.53 11.12
CA LEU A 176 -10.45 0.27 12.12
C LEU A 176 -10.65 -0.45 13.47
N LYS A 177 -10.68 -1.79 13.49
CA LYS A 177 -10.68 -2.55 14.75
C LYS A 177 -9.32 -2.50 15.45
N GLU A 178 -8.23 -2.48 14.68
CA GLU A 178 -6.87 -2.37 15.22
C GLU A 178 -6.54 -0.96 15.71
N ASP A 179 -7.03 0.09 15.04
CA ASP A 179 -6.88 1.48 15.48
C ASP A 179 -8.03 2.34 14.93
N ALA A 180 -8.95 2.74 15.80
CA ALA A 180 -10.10 3.55 15.43
C ALA A 180 -9.72 4.98 14.95
N ALA A 181 -8.48 5.41 15.18
CA ALA A 181 -7.96 6.71 14.76
C ALA A 181 -7.60 6.77 13.27
N TYR A 182 -7.61 5.65 12.54
CA TYR A 182 -7.45 5.68 11.08
C TYR A 182 -8.52 6.57 10.43
N ASP A 183 -8.05 7.60 9.73
CA ASP A 183 -8.87 8.60 9.05
C ASP A 183 -8.58 8.68 7.54
N CYS A 184 -7.50 8.04 7.09
CA CYS A 184 -7.13 7.90 5.69
C CYS A 184 -6.83 6.44 5.34
N PHE A 185 -7.38 5.97 4.22
CA PHE A 185 -7.22 4.60 3.73
C PHE A 185 -6.64 4.62 2.33
N ILE A 186 -5.47 4.00 2.16
CA ILE A 186 -4.80 3.83 0.89
C ILE A 186 -4.99 2.39 0.44
N PHE A 187 -5.62 2.19 -0.71
CA PHE A 187 -5.83 0.89 -1.31
C PHE A 187 -4.79 0.70 -2.40
N SER A 188 -3.86 -0.25 -2.20
CA SER A 188 -2.71 -0.43 -3.08
C SER A 188 -2.65 -1.87 -3.60
N ASP A 189 -2.55 -2.02 -4.91
CA ASP A 189 -2.13 -3.27 -5.50
C ASP A 189 -0.68 -3.57 -5.07
N VAL A 190 -0.38 -4.85 -4.80
CA VAL A 190 0.91 -5.30 -4.25
C VAL A 190 2.06 -5.22 -5.26
N ASP A 191 1.73 -5.15 -6.53
CA ASP A 191 2.66 -5.12 -7.66
C ASP A 191 3.00 -3.70 -8.14
N LEU A 192 2.45 -2.65 -7.52
CA LEU A 192 2.66 -1.27 -7.92
C LEU A 192 3.54 -0.51 -6.93
N VAL A 193 4.68 -0.02 -7.41
CA VAL A 193 5.64 0.78 -6.63
C VAL A 193 5.76 2.19 -7.20
N PRO A 194 5.58 3.26 -6.38
CA PRO A 194 5.73 4.63 -6.85
C PRO A 194 7.19 4.94 -7.18
N MET A 195 7.40 5.71 -8.26
CA MET A 195 8.72 6.11 -8.73
C MET A 195 9.15 7.50 -8.24
N ASP A 196 8.34 8.15 -7.41
CA ASP A 196 8.63 9.48 -6.86
C ASP A 196 8.00 9.63 -5.47
N ASP A 197 8.81 9.88 -4.45
CA ASP A 197 8.33 9.98 -3.05
C ASP A 197 7.61 11.30 -2.74
N ARG A 198 7.55 12.24 -3.70
CA ARG A 198 6.64 13.39 -3.65
C ARG A 198 5.20 13.00 -3.97
N ASN A 199 4.94 11.77 -4.40
CA ASN A 199 3.58 11.24 -4.47
C ASN A 199 3.10 10.85 -3.06
N LEU A 200 2.57 11.83 -2.32
CA LEU A 200 2.25 11.70 -0.91
C LEU A 200 1.08 10.73 -0.66
N TYR A 201 1.30 9.62 0.04
CA TYR A 201 0.31 8.60 0.41
C TYR A 201 -0.60 9.10 1.55
N ARG A 202 -1.32 10.19 1.28
CA ARG A 202 -2.23 10.87 2.21
C ARG A 202 -3.54 11.19 1.51
N CYS A 203 -4.62 11.32 2.28
CA CYS A 203 -5.94 11.64 1.77
C CYS A 203 -6.13 13.15 1.73
N GLY A 204 -6.88 13.65 0.74
CA GLY A 204 -7.29 15.06 0.68
C GLY A 204 -8.81 15.20 0.73
N ASP A 205 -9.31 16.39 0.42
CA ASP A 205 -10.75 16.69 0.41
C ASP A 205 -11.54 15.90 -0.63
N GLN A 206 -10.84 15.38 -1.64
CA GLN A 206 -11.38 14.57 -2.72
C GLN A 206 -10.68 13.19 -2.76
N PRO A 207 -11.40 12.11 -3.13
CA PRO A 207 -10.79 10.81 -3.39
C PRO A 207 -9.59 10.92 -4.31
N ARG A 208 -8.48 10.30 -3.93
CA ARG A 208 -7.19 10.47 -4.61
C ARG A 208 -6.85 9.23 -5.43
N HIS A 209 -6.42 9.44 -6.66
CA HIS A 209 -5.83 8.41 -7.52
C HIS A 209 -4.33 8.67 -7.62
N PHE A 210 -3.51 7.73 -7.14
CA PHE A 210 -2.06 7.87 -7.11
C PHE A 210 -1.39 7.32 -8.37
N ALA A 211 -1.82 6.15 -8.85
CA ALA A 211 -1.20 5.40 -9.95
C ALA A 211 -1.64 5.87 -11.35
N ILE A 212 -1.46 7.16 -11.64
CA ILE A 212 -1.99 7.78 -12.86
C ILE A 212 -1.13 7.55 -14.11
N ALA A 213 0.12 7.12 -13.95
CA ALA A 213 1.06 6.85 -15.03
C ALA A 213 1.87 5.59 -14.75
N MET A 214 1.34 4.42 -15.09
CA MET A 214 2.05 3.14 -14.93
C MET A 214 2.90 2.80 -16.16
N ASP A 215 4.08 2.21 -15.95
CA ASP A 215 4.97 1.73 -17.00
C ASP A 215 4.29 0.76 -17.98
N LYS A 216 3.44 -0.15 -17.49
CA LYS A 216 2.66 -1.08 -18.31
C LYS A 216 1.71 -0.41 -19.31
N PHE A 217 1.34 0.84 -19.06
CA PHE A 217 0.50 1.66 -19.93
C PHE A 217 1.30 2.78 -20.62
N GLY A 218 2.63 2.63 -20.71
CA GLY A 218 3.51 3.62 -21.33
C GLY A 218 3.53 4.97 -20.58
N PHE A 219 3.33 4.94 -19.26
CA PHE A 219 3.23 6.13 -18.40
C PHE A 219 2.10 7.10 -18.79
N ARG A 220 0.98 6.56 -19.31
CA ARG A 220 -0.23 7.32 -19.63
C ARG A 220 -1.42 6.80 -18.84
N LEU A 221 -2.35 7.70 -18.53
CA LEU A 221 -3.62 7.34 -17.94
C LEU A 221 -4.46 6.61 -19.01
N PRO A 222 -4.96 5.38 -18.76
CA PRO A 222 -5.70 4.62 -19.76
C PRO A 222 -6.94 5.35 -20.31
N TYR A 223 -7.71 5.97 -19.42
CA TYR A 223 -8.89 6.78 -19.74
C TYR A 223 -9.28 7.64 -18.53
N ALA A 224 -10.10 8.68 -18.73
CA ALA A 224 -10.42 9.65 -17.69
C ALA A 224 -11.08 9.03 -16.43
N GLY A 225 -11.90 7.99 -16.64
CA GLY A 225 -12.59 7.21 -15.61
C GLY A 225 -11.69 6.25 -14.81
N TYR A 226 -10.44 6.07 -15.20
CA TYR A 226 -9.58 5.05 -14.60
C TYR A 226 -9.20 5.39 -13.15
N PHE A 227 -9.48 4.45 -12.23
CA PHE A 227 -9.24 4.56 -10.79
C PHE A 227 -8.62 3.31 -10.15
N GLY A 228 -8.09 2.40 -10.98
CA GLY A 228 -7.39 1.19 -10.55
C GLY A 228 -5.97 1.44 -10.04
N GLY A 229 -5.31 0.38 -9.56
CA GLY A 229 -3.93 0.43 -9.09
C GLY A 229 -3.81 0.88 -7.63
N VAL A 230 -3.57 2.18 -7.42
CA VAL A 230 -3.40 2.76 -6.08
C VAL A 230 -4.29 3.98 -5.90
N SER A 231 -5.20 3.92 -4.93
CA SER A 231 -6.16 4.99 -4.62
C SER A 231 -6.26 5.25 -3.12
N GLY A 232 -6.84 6.38 -2.74
CA GLY A 232 -6.95 6.80 -1.35
C GLY A 232 -8.24 7.53 -1.06
N LEU A 233 -8.93 7.14 0.00
CA LEU A 233 -10.16 7.77 0.47
C LEU A 233 -10.04 8.01 1.97
N SER A 234 -10.51 9.19 2.42
CA SER A 234 -10.72 9.40 3.84
C SER A 234 -11.82 8.48 4.36
N LYS A 235 -11.86 8.26 5.69
CA LYS A 235 -12.92 7.49 6.35
C LYS A 235 -14.31 7.96 5.89
N THR A 236 -14.54 9.27 5.91
CA THR A 236 -15.81 9.89 5.50
C THR A 236 -16.12 9.66 4.02
N GLN A 237 -15.14 9.79 3.13
CA GLN A 237 -15.33 9.55 1.70
C GLN A 237 -15.69 8.09 1.41
N PHE A 238 -14.99 7.15 2.05
CA PHE A 238 -15.23 5.72 1.86
C PHE A 238 -16.61 5.29 2.38
N LEU A 239 -17.00 5.78 3.57
CA LEU A 239 -18.34 5.55 4.10
C LEU A 239 -19.44 6.17 3.22
N ARG A 240 -19.21 7.36 2.67
CA ARG A 240 -20.18 8.07 1.80
C ARG A 240 -20.54 7.29 0.54
N ILE A 241 -19.62 6.49 0.01
CA ILE A 241 -19.87 5.64 -1.17
C ILE A 241 -20.34 4.23 -0.82
N ASN A 242 -20.60 3.95 0.46
CA ASN A 242 -20.85 2.60 0.98
C ASN A 242 -19.69 1.63 0.66
N GLY A 243 -18.45 2.12 0.69
CA GLY A 243 -17.27 1.37 0.26
C GLY A 243 -17.37 0.84 -1.18
N PHE A 244 -16.65 -0.26 -1.44
CA PHE A 244 -16.47 -0.83 -2.78
C PHE A 244 -17.45 -1.98 -3.05
N PRO A 245 -17.72 -2.34 -4.32
CA PRO A 245 -18.64 -3.45 -4.62
C PRO A 245 -18.05 -4.81 -4.20
N ASN A 246 -18.87 -5.72 -3.67
CA ASN A 246 -18.45 -7.06 -3.27
C ASN A 246 -18.68 -8.11 -4.35
N GLU A 247 -19.42 -7.79 -5.42
CA GLU A 247 -19.84 -8.77 -6.42
C GLU A 247 -18.88 -8.92 -7.62
N TYR A 248 -17.75 -8.23 -7.60
CA TYR A 248 -16.73 -8.33 -8.65
C TYR A 248 -15.77 -9.49 -8.37
N TRP A 249 -16.20 -10.68 -8.76
CA TRP A 249 -15.37 -11.88 -8.77
C TRP A 249 -14.60 -11.98 -10.08
N GLY A 250 -13.27 -12.00 -9.98
CA GLY A 250 -12.35 -12.06 -11.12
C GLY A 250 -11.90 -10.68 -11.57
N TRP A 251 -11.28 -10.63 -12.75
CA TRP A 251 -10.61 -9.42 -13.21
C TRP A 251 -11.56 -8.42 -13.88
N GLY A 252 -11.46 -7.16 -13.42
CA GLY A 252 -11.84 -5.95 -14.17
C GLY A 252 -13.22 -5.36 -13.86
N GLY A 253 -13.26 -4.03 -13.87
CA GLY A 253 -14.46 -3.20 -13.83
C GLY A 253 -14.93 -2.81 -12.44
N GLU A 254 -14.30 -3.31 -11.38
CA GLU A 254 -14.61 -2.91 -10.01
C GLU A 254 -14.09 -1.49 -9.72
N ASP A 255 -12.96 -1.12 -10.32
CA ASP A 255 -12.39 0.22 -10.24
C ASP A 255 -13.24 1.26 -10.98
N ASP A 256 -13.85 0.87 -12.11
CA ASP A 256 -14.83 1.69 -12.83
C ASP A 256 -16.13 1.87 -12.02
N ASP A 257 -16.60 0.84 -11.32
CA ASP A 257 -17.74 0.96 -10.39
C ASP A 257 -17.42 1.92 -9.24
N ILE A 258 -16.22 1.83 -8.67
CA ILE A 258 -15.73 2.75 -7.64
C ILE A 258 -15.70 4.19 -8.17
N PHE A 259 -15.18 4.41 -9.38
CA PHE A 259 -15.22 5.73 -10.04
C PHE A 259 -16.65 6.26 -10.16
N ASN A 260 -17.59 5.40 -10.59
CA ASN A 260 -19.00 5.75 -10.71
C ASN A 260 -19.61 6.12 -9.34
N ARG A 261 -19.33 5.36 -8.27
CA ARG A 261 -19.81 5.68 -6.92
C ARG A 261 -19.32 7.05 -6.43
N ILE A 262 -18.04 7.35 -6.65
CA ILE A 262 -17.44 8.64 -6.33
C ILE A 262 -18.18 9.77 -7.08
N SER A 263 -18.36 9.60 -8.38
CA SER A 263 -19.03 10.59 -9.24
C SER A 263 -20.51 10.78 -8.85
N LEU A 264 -21.24 9.69 -8.60
CA LEU A 264 -22.65 9.70 -8.20
C LEU A 264 -22.91 10.32 -6.82
N THR A 265 -21.89 10.39 -5.96
CA THR A 265 -21.96 11.05 -4.66
C THR A 265 -21.50 12.51 -4.70
N GLY A 266 -21.19 13.04 -5.89
CA GLY A 266 -20.80 14.44 -6.12
C GLY A 266 -19.32 14.73 -5.82
N MET A 267 -18.51 13.70 -5.58
CA MET A 267 -17.07 13.84 -5.39
C MET A 267 -16.34 13.80 -6.74
N LYS A 268 -15.14 14.36 -6.78
CA LYS A 268 -14.24 14.39 -7.94
C LYS A 268 -12.97 13.65 -7.60
N ILE A 269 -12.25 13.15 -8.60
CA ILE A 269 -10.96 12.48 -8.36
C ILE A 269 -9.84 13.51 -8.39
N SER A 270 -9.03 13.52 -7.33
CA SER A 270 -7.77 14.25 -7.26
C SER A 270 -6.63 13.36 -7.77
N ARG A 271 -5.70 13.96 -8.52
CA ARG A 271 -4.53 13.28 -9.12
C ARG A 271 -3.28 14.13 -8.93
N PRO A 272 -2.10 13.53 -8.69
CA PRO A 272 -0.83 14.26 -8.70
C PRO A 272 -0.45 14.73 -10.12
N ASP A 273 0.59 15.55 -10.23
CA ASP A 273 1.26 15.80 -11.52
C ASP A 273 1.73 14.47 -12.13
N ILE A 274 1.59 14.30 -13.44
CA ILE A 274 1.92 13.05 -14.15
C ILE A 274 3.38 12.63 -14.01
N ARG A 275 4.30 13.56 -13.75
CA ARG A 275 5.73 13.27 -13.51
C ARG A 275 5.96 12.66 -12.12
N ILE A 276 5.07 12.97 -11.17
CA ILE A 276 5.11 12.49 -9.78
C ILE A 276 4.30 11.20 -9.65
N GLY A 277 3.14 11.10 -10.30
CA GLY A 277 2.24 9.94 -10.27
C GLY A 277 2.71 8.73 -11.09
N ARG A 278 4.02 8.57 -11.28
CA ARG A 278 4.59 7.44 -12.03
C ARG A 278 4.75 6.21 -11.17
N TYR A 279 4.39 5.06 -11.70
CA TYR A 279 4.49 3.76 -11.04
C TYR A 279 5.20 2.75 -11.93
N ARG A 280 5.95 1.87 -11.28
CA ARG A 280 6.54 0.68 -11.90
C ARG A 280 5.77 -0.55 -11.44
N MET A 281 5.33 -1.38 -12.38
CA MET A 281 4.67 -2.64 -12.11
C MET A 281 5.70 -3.77 -11.98
N ILE A 282 5.65 -4.53 -10.90
CA ILE A 282 6.36 -5.79 -10.78
C ILE A 282 5.68 -6.78 -11.73
N LYS A 283 6.39 -7.17 -12.78
CA LYS A 283 5.83 -8.00 -13.85
C LYS A 283 5.47 -9.39 -13.33
N HIS A 284 4.32 -9.89 -13.80
CA HIS A 284 3.84 -11.23 -13.53
C HIS A 284 2.94 -11.70 -14.67
N ASP A 285 2.81 -13.01 -14.83
CA ASP A 285 1.78 -13.60 -15.70
C ASP A 285 0.41 -13.45 -15.07
N ARG A 286 -0.66 -13.54 -15.87
CA ARG A 286 -2.02 -13.45 -15.33
C ARG A 286 -2.26 -14.57 -14.32
N ASP A 287 -2.76 -14.21 -13.13
CA ASP A 287 -3.02 -15.18 -12.07
C ASP A 287 -4.07 -16.21 -12.51
N LYS A 288 -3.88 -17.45 -12.06
CA LYS A 288 -4.94 -18.47 -12.09
C LYS A 288 -6.11 -17.98 -11.23
N HIS A 289 -7.35 -18.31 -11.62
CA HIS A 289 -8.56 -17.95 -10.88
C HIS A 289 -8.79 -16.43 -10.76
N ASN A 290 -8.29 -15.68 -11.73
CA ASN A 290 -8.53 -14.24 -11.92
C ASN A 290 -8.93 -13.96 -13.38
N GLU A 291 -9.78 -14.81 -13.94
CA GLU A 291 -10.31 -14.66 -15.28
C GLU A 291 -11.15 -13.38 -15.39
N PRO A 292 -11.23 -12.77 -16.59
CA PRO A 292 -12.03 -11.57 -16.78
C PRO A 292 -13.49 -11.81 -16.37
N ASN A 293 -14.02 -10.95 -15.49
CA ASN A 293 -15.41 -11.05 -15.07
C ASN A 293 -16.32 -10.82 -16.31
N PRO A 294 -17.17 -11.80 -16.68
CA PRO A 294 -18.01 -11.69 -17.87
C PRO A 294 -19.11 -10.62 -17.73
N GLN A 295 -19.50 -10.27 -16.50
CA GLN A 295 -20.53 -9.30 -16.21
C GLN A 295 -20.01 -7.88 -15.95
N ARG A 296 -18.69 -7.64 -16.05
CA ARG A 296 -18.09 -6.36 -15.64
C ARG A 296 -18.79 -5.13 -16.21
N PHE A 297 -19.11 -5.13 -17.51
CA PHE A 297 -19.76 -4.00 -18.16
C PHE A 297 -21.21 -3.79 -17.67
N THR A 298 -21.96 -4.88 -17.51
CA THR A 298 -23.32 -4.83 -16.97
C THR A 298 -23.32 -4.36 -15.52
N LYS A 299 -22.34 -4.78 -14.71
CA LYS A 299 -22.23 -4.31 -13.32
C LYS A 299 -21.91 -2.82 -13.25
N ILE A 300 -20.97 -2.33 -14.08
CA ILE A 300 -20.62 -0.89 -14.16
C ILE A 300 -21.84 -0.04 -14.54
N GLN A 301 -22.64 -0.48 -15.51
CA GLN A 301 -23.86 0.25 -15.91
C GLN A 301 -24.89 0.32 -14.78
N ASN A 302 -24.87 -0.67 -13.88
CA ASN A 302 -25.83 -0.80 -12.78
C ASN A 302 -25.34 -0.21 -11.45
N THR A 303 -24.17 0.43 -11.39
CA THR A 303 -23.61 1.00 -10.15
C THR A 303 -24.63 1.85 -9.38
N LYS A 304 -25.39 2.72 -10.06
CA LYS A 304 -26.39 3.58 -9.42
C LYS A 304 -27.50 2.78 -8.69
N LEU A 305 -27.84 1.61 -9.21
CA LEU A 305 -28.86 0.72 -8.65
C LEU A 305 -28.29 -0.16 -7.53
N THR A 306 -27.00 -0.50 -7.57
CA THR A 306 -26.38 -1.47 -6.66
C THR A 306 -25.63 -0.83 -5.50
N MET A 307 -25.05 0.37 -5.66
CA MET A 307 -24.10 0.91 -4.68
C MET A 307 -24.64 1.08 -3.26
N LYS A 308 -25.95 1.27 -3.10
CA LYS A 308 -26.59 1.38 -1.77
C LYS A 308 -26.77 0.03 -1.06
N ARG A 309 -26.80 -1.07 -1.81
CA ARG A 309 -27.07 -2.44 -1.32
C ARG A 309 -25.85 -3.37 -1.38
N ASP A 310 -24.93 -3.11 -2.29
CA ASP A 310 -23.65 -3.82 -2.42
C ASP A 310 -22.49 -2.91 -2.00
N GLY A 311 -21.88 -3.19 -0.86
CA GLY A 311 -20.86 -2.36 -0.27
C GLY A 311 -20.37 -2.85 1.09
N ILE A 312 -19.76 -1.97 1.88
CA ILE A 312 -19.33 -2.30 3.25
C ILE A 312 -20.51 -2.70 4.15
N GLY A 313 -21.71 -2.16 3.92
CA GLY A 313 -22.90 -2.51 4.69
C GLY A 313 -23.40 -3.94 4.44
N SER A 314 -22.93 -4.60 3.38
CA SER A 314 -23.35 -5.96 2.99
C SER A 314 -22.18 -6.93 2.81
N VAL A 315 -20.95 -6.52 3.12
CA VAL A 315 -19.78 -7.40 3.02
C VAL A 315 -19.90 -8.55 4.02
N ARG A 316 -19.78 -9.78 3.54
CA ARG A 316 -19.75 -11.01 4.35
C ARG A 316 -18.40 -11.67 4.21
N TYR A 317 -17.78 -11.95 5.35
CA TYR A 317 -16.47 -12.59 5.46
C TYR A 317 -16.29 -13.19 6.86
N GLN A 318 -15.31 -14.08 7.00
CA GLN A 318 -14.84 -14.62 8.26
C GLN A 318 -13.33 -14.37 8.37
N VAL A 319 -12.88 -13.83 9.50
CA VAL A 319 -11.45 -13.75 9.81
C VAL A 319 -10.99 -15.12 10.30
N LEU A 320 -10.02 -15.73 9.61
CA LEU A 320 -9.46 -17.02 9.97
C LEU A 320 -8.21 -16.86 10.82
N GLU A 321 -7.38 -15.86 10.49
CA GLU A 321 -6.12 -15.61 11.19
C GLU A 321 -5.75 -14.12 11.13
N VAL A 322 -5.21 -13.59 12.23
CA VAL A 322 -4.52 -12.29 12.27
C VAL A 322 -3.10 -12.52 12.75
N SER A 323 -2.12 -12.22 11.89
CA SER A 323 -0.70 -12.42 12.17
C SER A 323 0.05 -11.10 12.04
N ARG A 324 0.55 -10.59 13.17
CA ARG A 324 1.33 -9.33 13.21
C ARG A 324 2.80 -9.64 12.93
N GLN A 325 3.22 -9.40 11.69
CA GLN A 325 4.60 -9.57 11.24
C GLN A 325 5.41 -8.30 11.54
N PRO A 326 6.76 -8.33 11.54
CA PRO A 326 7.56 -7.14 11.82
C PRO A 326 7.27 -5.95 10.89
N LEU A 327 6.90 -6.22 9.63
CA LEU A 327 6.74 -5.22 8.57
C LEU A 327 5.29 -4.99 8.13
N PHE A 328 4.34 -5.83 8.54
CA PHE A 328 2.93 -5.71 8.16
C PHE A 328 2.04 -6.53 9.08
N THR A 329 0.74 -6.31 9.04
CA THR A 329 -0.25 -7.21 9.63
C THR A 329 -0.88 -8.02 8.50
N ASN A 330 -0.78 -9.35 8.58
CA ASN A 330 -1.50 -10.25 7.69
C ASN A 330 -2.87 -10.58 8.32
N ILE A 331 -3.92 -10.48 7.53
CA ILE A 331 -5.27 -10.87 7.92
C ILE A 331 -5.79 -11.84 6.86
N THR A 332 -5.79 -13.13 7.21
CA THR A 332 -6.31 -14.18 6.35
C THR A 332 -7.82 -14.29 6.55
N VAL A 333 -8.58 -14.18 5.46
CA VAL A 333 -10.04 -14.14 5.49
C VAL A 333 -10.67 -15.09 4.49
N ASP A 334 -11.76 -15.73 4.89
CA ASP A 334 -12.70 -16.37 3.98
C ASP A 334 -13.75 -15.33 3.56
N ILE A 335 -13.89 -15.11 2.26
CA ILE A 335 -14.85 -14.17 1.68
C ILE A 335 -15.99 -14.89 0.93
N GLY A 336 -16.11 -16.20 1.07
CA GLY A 336 -17.04 -17.04 0.35
C GLY A 336 -16.63 -17.25 -1.11
N ARG A 337 -17.60 -17.68 -1.92
CA ARG A 337 -17.40 -18.07 -3.33
C ARG A 337 -18.18 -17.17 -4.28
N PRO A 338 -17.77 -17.07 -5.56
CA PRO A 338 -18.61 -16.49 -6.59
C PRO A 338 -19.97 -17.21 -6.66
N PRO A 339 -21.06 -16.49 -6.97
CA PRO A 339 -22.35 -17.14 -7.24
C PRO A 339 -22.21 -18.13 -8.41
N SER A 340 -22.96 -19.23 -8.39
CA SER A 340 -23.03 -20.14 -9.53
C SER A 340 -23.56 -19.39 -10.74
N TRP A 341 -22.77 -19.37 -11.82
CA TRP A 341 -23.25 -18.87 -13.10
C TRP A 341 -24.32 -19.82 -13.62
N PRO A 342 -25.51 -19.35 -14.04
CA PRO A 342 -26.37 -20.21 -14.85
C PRO A 342 -25.58 -20.66 -16.07
N PRO A 343 -25.67 -21.94 -16.50
CA PRO A 343 -25.03 -22.40 -17.72
C PRO A 343 -25.45 -21.48 -18.86
N ARG A 344 -24.47 -21.07 -19.69
CA ARG A 344 -24.75 -20.32 -20.91
C ARG A 344 -25.65 -21.21 -21.78
N GLY A 345 -26.94 -20.86 -21.84
CA GLY A 345 -27.92 -21.47 -22.73
C GLY A 345 -27.65 -21.15 -24.18
#